data_AF-J0YU71-F1
#
_entry.id   AF-J0YU71-F1
#
_cell.length_a   1.000
_cell.length_b   1.000
_cell.length_c   1.000
_cell.angle_alpha   90.00
_cell.angle_beta   90.00
_cell.angle_gamma   90.00
#
_symmetry.space_group_name_H-M   'P 1'
#
loop_
_entity.id
_entity.type
_entity.pdbx_description
1 polymer ?
#
loop_
_entity_poly.entity_id
_entity_poly.type
_entity_poly.pdbx_seq_one_letter_code
_entity_poly.pdbx_strand_id
1 'polypeptide(L)'
;MLKYLLLPPLVLTAGCVSMNGNSSSYVDQNVTTNAAKLIANDFVRNLKKPLPPATTTLIIKKNNTADNFTPLFIDLLRRNGYNVIYTDQPQKQQNMGVTLTYRIAPMDKGIMSVVYYDEAGATRYYIRTYNR
;
A
#
# COMPACT_ATOMS: atom_id res chain seq x y z
N MET A 1 43.24 -22.44 -44.91
CA MET A 1 42.63 -21.10 -44.76
C MET A 1 41.35 -21.25 -43.94
N LEU A 2 41.39 -20.92 -42.66
CA LEU A 2 40.26 -21.09 -41.73
C LEU A 2 39.56 -19.73 -41.57
N LYS A 3 38.37 -19.60 -42.15
CA LYS A 3 37.52 -18.39 -42.10
C LYS A 3 36.81 -18.35 -40.75
N TYR A 4 37.30 -17.52 -39.83
CA TYR A 4 36.59 -17.21 -38.59
C TYR A 4 35.51 -16.15 -38.87
N LEU A 5 34.26 -16.58 -38.89
CA LEU A 5 33.09 -15.71 -38.95
C LEU A 5 32.85 -15.17 -37.52
N LEU A 6 33.31 -13.96 -37.26
CA LEU A 6 33.01 -13.23 -36.02
C LEU A 6 31.55 -12.77 -36.05
N LEU A 7 30.68 -13.49 -35.33
CA LEU A 7 29.33 -13.04 -35.02
C LEU A 7 29.39 -11.96 -33.93
N PRO A 8 28.72 -10.80 -34.10
CA PRO A 8 28.67 -9.78 -33.07
C PRO A 8 27.80 -10.27 -31.90
N PRO A 9 28.21 -10.07 -30.63
CA PRO A 9 27.35 -10.41 -29.51
C PRO A 9 26.18 -9.41 -29.47
N LEU A 10 24.98 -9.90 -29.74
CA LEU A 10 23.73 -9.20 -29.45
C LEU A 10 23.62 -9.07 -27.93
N VAL A 11 24.04 -7.94 -27.38
CA VAL A 11 23.83 -7.59 -25.97
C VAL A 11 22.37 -7.19 -25.81
N LEU A 12 21.51 -8.16 -25.52
CA LEU A 12 20.14 -7.94 -25.07
C LEU A 12 20.22 -7.36 -23.65
N THR A 13 20.24 -6.03 -23.55
CA THR A 13 20.02 -5.35 -22.27
C THR A 13 18.56 -5.54 -21.88
N ALA A 14 18.28 -6.57 -21.08
CA ALA A 14 16.99 -6.69 -20.41
C ALA A 14 16.89 -5.55 -19.40
N GLY A 15 16.32 -4.42 -19.82
CA GLY A 15 15.93 -3.35 -18.91
C GLY A 15 14.82 -3.87 -18.00
N CYS A 16 15.15 -4.18 -16.75
CA CYS A 16 14.15 -4.30 -15.71
C CYS A 16 13.49 -2.93 -15.55
N VAL A 17 12.40 -2.71 -16.27
CA VAL A 17 11.49 -1.59 -15.98
C VAL A 17 10.93 -1.88 -14.60
N SER A 18 11.47 -1.20 -13.60
CA SER A 18 10.83 -1.10 -12.29
C SER A 18 9.44 -0.51 -12.56
N MET A 19 8.41 -1.35 -12.47
CA MET A 19 7.03 -0.92 -12.37
C MET A 19 6.92 -0.14 -11.06
N ASN A 20 7.32 1.12 -11.07
CA ASN A 20 6.92 2.11 -10.08
C ASN A 20 5.45 2.47 -10.38
N GLY A 21 4.60 1.44 -10.40
CA GLY A 21 3.18 1.57 -10.62
C GLY A 21 2.65 2.45 -9.52
N ASN A 22 1.93 3.49 -9.90
CA ASN A 22 1.13 4.33 -9.01
C ASN A 22 0.12 3.45 -8.27
N SER A 23 0.59 2.75 -7.25
CA SER A 23 -0.19 1.83 -6.43
C SER A 23 -1.15 2.67 -5.61
N SER A 24 -2.39 2.79 -6.11
CA SER A 24 -3.47 3.47 -5.42
C SER A 24 -4.15 2.51 -4.46
N SER A 25 -4.56 3.03 -3.31
CA SER A 25 -5.43 2.27 -2.41
C SER A 25 -6.75 1.93 -3.10
N TYR A 26 -7.32 0.77 -2.78
CA TYR A 26 -8.57 0.29 -3.35
C TYR A 26 -9.44 -0.38 -2.29
N VAL A 27 -10.73 -0.09 -2.34
CA VAL A 27 -11.75 -0.68 -1.46
C VAL A 27 -12.95 -1.01 -2.33
N ASP A 28 -13.34 -2.28 -2.37
CA ASP A 28 -14.51 -2.73 -3.10
C ASP A 28 -15.81 -2.19 -2.47
N GLN A 29 -16.79 -1.84 -3.29
CA GLN A 29 -18.05 -1.23 -2.85
C GLN A 29 -18.92 -2.18 -2.01
N ASN A 30 -18.72 -3.50 -2.13
CA ASN A 30 -19.47 -4.50 -1.37
C ASN A 30 -18.89 -4.74 0.04
N VAL A 31 -17.80 -4.05 0.40
CA VAL A 31 -17.27 -4.07 1.77
C VAL A 31 -18.24 -3.32 2.68
N THR A 32 -18.84 -4.02 3.64
CA THR A 32 -19.78 -3.41 4.58
C THR A 32 -19.08 -2.47 5.56
N THR A 33 -19.80 -1.50 6.13
CA THR A 33 -19.25 -0.58 7.14
C THR A 33 -18.70 -1.32 8.37
N ASN A 34 -19.33 -2.43 8.78
CA ASN A 34 -18.85 -3.24 9.90
C ASN A 34 -17.53 -3.94 9.57
N ALA A 35 -17.40 -4.50 8.37
CA ALA A 35 -16.13 -5.06 7.90
C ALA A 35 -15.05 -3.98 7.81
N ALA A 36 -15.36 -2.81 7.25
CA ALA A 36 -14.44 -1.69 7.17
C ALA A 36 -13.92 -1.26 8.55
N LYS A 37 -14.81 -1.17 9.55
CA LYS A 37 -14.42 -0.89 10.95
C LYS A 37 -13.51 -1.97 11.53
N LEU A 38 -13.85 -3.24 11.33
CA LEU A 38 -13.04 -4.36 11.82
C LEU A 38 -11.62 -4.31 11.23
N ILE A 39 -11.54 -4.16 9.90
CA ILE A 39 -10.28 -4.14 9.15
C ILE A 39 -9.45 -2.92 9.54
N ALA A 40 -10.05 -1.73 9.65
CA ALA A 40 -9.32 -0.52 10.01
C ALA A 40 -8.69 -0.62 11.41
N ASN A 41 -9.45 -1.14 12.40
CA ASN A 41 -8.89 -1.38 13.74
C ASN A 41 -7.75 -2.40 13.72
N ASP A 42 -7.87 -3.43 12.88
CA ASP A 42 -6.83 -4.42 12.74
C ASP A 42 -5.54 -3.86 12.11
N PHE A 43 -5.68 -3.06 11.06
CA PHE A 43 -4.56 -2.35 10.45
C PHE A 43 -3.89 -1.43 11.45
N VAL A 44 -4.63 -0.58 12.18
CA VAL A 44 -4.03 0.32 13.18
C VAL A 44 -3.28 -0.48 14.25
N ARG A 45 -3.83 -1.61 14.74
CA ARG A 45 -3.13 -2.47 15.69
C ARG A 45 -1.83 -3.06 15.11
N ASN A 46 -1.87 -3.52 13.86
CA ASN A 46 -0.70 -4.09 13.20
C ASN A 46 0.40 -3.05 12.94
N LEU A 47 0.02 -1.82 12.57
CA LEU A 47 0.97 -0.74 12.26
C LEU A 47 1.69 -0.19 13.49
N LYS A 48 1.13 -0.30 14.70
CA LYS A 48 1.71 0.30 15.93
C LYS A 48 3.15 -0.11 16.22
N LYS A 49 3.50 -1.38 16.00
CA LYS A 49 4.82 -1.90 16.30
C LYS A 49 5.88 -1.44 15.28
N PRO A 50 5.69 -1.65 13.96
CA PRO A 50 6.66 -1.20 12.97
C PRO A 50 6.65 0.32 12.73
N LEU A 51 5.50 0.97 12.87
CA LEU A 51 5.31 2.40 12.63
C LEU A 51 4.74 3.06 13.90
N PRO A 52 5.58 3.47 14.87
CA PRO A 52 5.09 4.02 16.13
C PRO A 52 4.37 5.37 15.93
N PRO A 53 3.15 5.56 16.48
CA PRO A 53 2.29 6.71 16.15
C PRO A 53 2.91 8.10 16.33
N ALA A 54 3.62 8.32 17.44
CA ALA A 54 4.17 9.63 17.78
C ALA A 54 5.39 10.03 16.92
N THR A 55 6.03 9.07 16.26
CA THR A 55 7.27 9.28 15.49
C THR A 55 7.07 9.06 13.99
N THR A 56 5.93 8.54 13.58
CA THR A 56 5.64 8.23 12.18
C THR A 56 4.53 9.10 11.64
N THR A 57 4.86 9.88 10.62
CA THR A 57 3.86 10.50 9.74
C THR A 57 3.47 9.48 8.66
N LEU A 58 2.17 9.25 8.49
CA LEU A 58 1.62 8.38 7.45
C LEU A 58 1.09 9.22 6.30
N ILE A 59 1.43 8.83 5.08
CA ILE A 59 0.98 9.47 3.85
C ILE A 59 0.00 8.53 3.17
N ILE A 60 -1.24 8.98 3.01
CA ILE A 60 -2.28 8.23 2.32
C ILE A 60 -2.66 9.00 1.06
N LYS A 61 -2.55 8.33 -0.09
CA LYS A 61 -3.01 8.90 -1.36
C LYS A 61 -4.53 9.01 -1.34
N LYS A 62 -5.07 10.15 -1.77
CA LYS A 62 -6.51 10.27 -1.98
C LYS A 62 -6.98 9.28 -3.04
N ASN A 63 -8.07 8.60 -2.74
CA ASN A 63 -8.72 7.71 -3.68
C ASN A 63 -9.60 8.54 -4.63
N ASN A 64 -9.60 8.22 -5.92
CA ASN A 64 -10.46 8.87 -6.90
C ASN A 64 -11.93 8.45 -6.72
N THR A 65 -12.16 7.29 -6.12
CA THR A 65 -13.50 6.76 -5.83
C THR A 65 -13.77 6.91 -4.34
N ALA A 66 -14.94 7.46 -3.99
CA ALA A 66 -15.37 7.50 -2.60
C ALA A 66 -15.58 6.08 -2.06
N ASP A 67 -15.07 5.81 -0.87
CA ASP A 67 -15.23 4.53 -0.19
C ASP A 67 -15.54 4.75 1.31
N ASN A 68 -16.08 3.72 1.95
CA ASN A 68 -16.52 3.78 3.35
C ASN A 68 -15.40 3.48 4.37
N PHE A 69 -14.18 3.19 3.90
CA PHE A 69 -13.06 2.74 4.73
C PHE A 69 -12.05 3.85 4.95
N THR A 70 -11.60 4.52 3.90
CA THR A 70 -10.56 5.56 3.90
C THR A 70 -10.82 6.67 4.93
N PRO A 71 -12.00 7.34 4.97
CA PRO A 71 -12.23 8.39 5.97
C PRO A 71 -12.21 7.85 7.40
N LEU A 72 -12.76 6.65 7.62
CA LEU A 72 -12.78 5.99 8.92
C LEU A 72 -11.36 5.58 9.36
N PHE A 73 -10.55 5.08 8.44
CA PHE A 73 -9.18 4.66 8.71
C PHE A 73 -8.29 5.85 9.08
N ILE A 74 -8.43 6.98 8.37
CA ILE A 74 -7.71 8.22 8.69
C ILE A 74 -8.08 8.74 10.09
N ASP A 75 -9.37 8.77 10.41
CA ASP A 75 -9.85 9.16 11.75
C ASP A 75 -9.28 8.26 12.85
N LEU A 76 -9.32 6.93 12.65
CA LEU A 76 -8.76 5.97 13.60
C LEU A 76 -7.24 6.12 13.78
N LEU A 77 -6.49 6.35 12.70
CA LEU A 77 -5.05 6.62 12.77
C LEU A 77 -4.76 7.87 13.61
N ARG A 78 -5.46 8.98 13.32
CA ARG A 78 -5.29 10.23 14.08
C ARG A 78 -5.63 10.07 15.56
N ARG A 79 -6.71 9.37 15.89
CA ARG A 79 -7.09 9.05 17.28
C ARG A 79 -6.07 8.17 18.00
N ASN A 80 -5.27 7.40 17.25
CA ASN A 80 -4.19 6.59 17.80
C ASN A 80 -2.83 7.31 17.82
N GLY A 81 -2.80 8.61 17.53
CA GLY A 81 -1.61 9.46 17.68
C GLY A 81 -0.77 9.60 16.42
N TYR A 82 -1.20 9.07 15.27
CA TYR A 82 -0.49 9.27 14.01
C TYR A 82 -0.73 10.66 13.44
N ASN A 83 0.33 11.28 12.92
CA ASN A 83 0.18 12.36 11.97
C ASN A 83 -0.18 11.77 10.60
N VAL A 84 -1.26 12.24 9.97
CA VAL A 84 -1.75 11.67 8.70
C VAL A 84 -1.88 12.76 7.65
N ILE A 85 -1.10 12.63 6.59
CA ILE A 85 -1.17 13.47 5.41
C ILE A 85 -2.01 12.78 4.34
N TYR A 86 -3.13 13.39 3.98
CA TYR A 86 -4.07 12.89 2.98
C TYR A 86 -4.00 13.75 1.71
N THR A 87 -3.36 13.23 0.66
CA THR A 87 -2.92 14.04 -0.50
C THR A 87 -3.11 13.33 -1.83
N ASP A 88 -3.34 14.10 -2.89
CA ASP A 88 -3.41 13.57 -4.27
C ASP A 88 -2.00 13.30 -4.84
N GLN A 89 -0.97 13.89 -4.22
CA GLN A 89 0.42 13.89 -4.69
C GLN A 89 1.39 13.35 -3.62
N PRO A 90 1.30 12.05 -3.24
CA PRO A 90 2.14 11.48 -2.19
C PRO A 90 3.64 11.56 -2.52
N GLN A 91 4.01 11.55 -3.80
CA GLN A 91 5.40 11.67 -4.27
C GLN A 91 6.09 12.96 -3.80
N LYS A 92 5.35 14.08 -3.72
CA LYS A 92 5.90 15.36 -3.23
C LYS A 92 6.19 15.35 -1.73
N GLN A 93 5.68 14.35 -1.01
CA GLN A 93 5.78 14.25 0.44
C GLN A 93 6.54 12.99 0.88
N GLN A 94 7.16 12.24 -0.03
CA GLN A 94 7.86 10.98 0.28
C GLN A 94 8.91 11.11 1.39
N ASN A 95 9.57 12.26 1.49
CA ASN A 95 10.57 12.52 2.54
C ASN A 95 9.97 12.95 3.88
N MET A 96 8.64 13.12 3.96
CA MET A 96 7.94 13.60 5.16
C MET A 96 7.33 12.46 5.99
N GLY A 97 7.29 11.24 5.46
CA GLY A 97 6.62 10.13 6.13
C GLY A 97 6.57 8.86 5.30
N VAL A 98 5.88 7.86 5.85
CA VAL A 98 5.74 6.54 5.25
C VAL A 98 4.48 6.52 4.40
N THR A 99 4.61 6.20 3.11
CA THR A 99 3.45 6.03 2.24
C THR A 99 2.77 4.70 2.55
N LEU A 100 1.49 4.78 2.88
CA LEU A 100 0.66 3.63 3.23
C LEU A 100 -0.35 3.39 2.11
N THR A 101 -0.34 2.17 1.57
CA THR A 101 -1.28 1.74 0.53
C THR A 101 -2.03 0.51 1.00
N TYR A 102 -3.30 0.39 0.64
CA TYR A 102 -4.14 -0.74 1.04
C TYR A 102 -5.07 -1.22 -0.06
N ARG A 103 -5.42 -2.51 -0.01
CA ARG A 103 -6.42 -3.13 -0.88
C ARG A 103 -7.39 -3.96 -0.05
N ILE A 104 -8.68 -3.71 -0.20
CA ILE A 104 -9.73 -4.45 0.50
C ILE A 104 -10.75 -4.93 -0.52
N ALA A 105 -10.95 -6.24 -0.61
CA ALA A 105 -11.86 -6.83 -1.58
C ALA A 105 -12.54 -8.09 -1.02
N PRO A 106 -13.82 -8.33 -1.33
CA PRO A 106 -14.48 -9.61 -1.12
C PRO A 106 -13.75 -10.75 -1.84
N MET A 107 -13.91 -11.95 -1.28
CA MET A 107 -13.55 -13.25 -1.85
C MET A 107 -14.73 -14.20 -1.63
N ASP A 108 -14.71 -15.38 -2.27
CA ASP A 108 -15.80 -16.37 -2.21
C ASP A 108 -16.31 -16.67 -0.79
N LYS A 109 -15.41 -16.72 0.21
CA LYS A 109 -15.72 -17.08 1.60
C LYS A 109 -15.44 -15.96 2.62
N GLY A 110 -15.20 -14.73 2.16
CA GLY A 110 -14.75 -13.69 3.09
C GLY A 110 -14.32 -12.38 2.45
N ILE A 111 -13.47 -11.65 3.16
CA ILE A 111 -12.87 -10.39 2.70
C ILE A 111 -11.37 -10.50 2.88
N MET A 112 -10.61 -10.25 1.81
CA MET A 112 -9.17 -10.06 1.88
C MET A 112 -8.86 -8.58 2.10
N SER A 113 -7.97 -8.32 3.04
CA SER A 113 -7.38 -7.02 3.27
C SER A 113 -5.87 -7.10 3.18
N VAL A 114 -5.27 -6.13 2.51
CA VAL A 114 -3.83 -5.93 2.43
C VAL A 114 -3.53 -4.49 2.80
N VAL A 115 -2.56 -4.26 3.67
CA VAL A 115 -1.91 -2.96 3.84
C VAL A 115 -0.41 -3.15 3.65
N TYR A 116 0.22 -2.23 2.94
CA TYR A 116 1.65 -2.26 2.68
C TYR A 116 2.25 -0.87 2.68
N TYR A 117 3.54 -0.85 2.96
CA TYR A 117 4.35 0.35 3.08
C TYR A 117 5.83 -0.02 2.91
N ASP A 118 6.64 0.96 2.54
CA ASP A 118 8.09 0.79 2.46
C ASP A 118 8.76 1.21 3.77
N GLU A 119 9.68 0.37 4.25
CA GLU A 119 10.46 0.59 5.46
C GLU A 119 11.90 0.14 5.20
N ALA A 120 12.87 1.04 5.41
CA ALA A 120 14.31 0.76 5.23
C ALA A 120 14.65 0.11 3.87
N GLY A 121 13.97 0.52 2.79
CA GLY A 121 14.19 0.00 1.43
C GLY A 121 13.51 -1.34 1.12
N ALA A 122 12.67 -1.85 2.03
CA ALA A 122 11.89 -3.07 1.82
C ALA A 122 10.39 -2.79 1.95
N THR A 123 9.59 -3.33 1.02
CA THR A 123 8.12 -3.28 1.14
C THR A 123 7.63 -4.31 2.14
N ARG A 124 6.94 -3.85 3.17
CA ARG A 124 6.26 -4.67 4.18
C ARG A 124 4.82 -4.87 3.77
N TYR A 125 4.32 -6.10 3.91
CA TYR A 125 2.94 -6.45 3.64
C TYR A 125 2.30 -7.04 4.89
N TYR A 126 1.10 -6.57 5.22
CA TYR A 126 0.21 -7.22 6.16
C TYR A 126 -1.05 -7.65 5.43
N ILE A 127 -1.25 -8.96 5.34
CA ILE A 127 -2.34 -9.60 4.62
C ILE A 127 -3.20 -10.35 5.63
N ARG A 128 -4.52 -10.17 5.55
CA ARG A 128 -5.47 -10.90 6.39
C ARG A 128 -6.75 -11.21 5.64
N THR A 129 -7.34 -12.36 5.95
CA THR A 129 -8.65 -12.78 5.46
C THR A 129 -9.63 -12.80 6.64
N TYR A 130 -10.83 -12.29 6.41
CA TYR A 130 -11.93 -12.28 7.38
C TYR A 130 -13.06 -13.15 6.83
N ASN A 131 -13.58 -14.06 7.65
CA ASN A 131 -14.77 -14.82 7.28
C ASN A 131 -16.00 -13.90 7.27
N ARG A 132 -16.92 -14.13 6.33
CA ARG A 132 -18.16 -13.38 6.18
C ARG A 132 -19.22 -13.83 7.18
#